data_AF-A0A3S9IG91-F1
#
_entry.id   AF-A0A3S9IG91-F1
#
_cell.length_a   1.000
_cell.length_b   1.000
_cell.length_c   1.000
_cell.angle_alpha   90.00
_cell.angle_beta   90.00
_cell.angle_gamma   90.00
#
_symmetry.space_group_name_H-M   'P 1'
#
loop_
_entity.id
_entity.type
_entity.pdbx_description
1 polymer ?
#
loop_
_entity_poly.entity_id
_entity_poly.type
_entity_poly.pdbx_seq_one_letter_code
_entity_poly.pdbx_strand_id
1 'polypeptide(L)'
;MPVLWVLAWLTTVNDDDYGSGLGGALAGFFFLAVLVVLPFLATLYAVLFTMPALVLARLAARRTRGPEWLWQFGVVVLVSVFWVLVLGGWSASVPALAAAAGMLAAFGLLPLLAVAHARRRARINGRSWGFFGAWLRSTVATFGLCVLIIGGAIAATFAGLLKDYEPPTLSTAQLTGAWHGDGGAVLDLRAGGRVEFTDLPLQDPDGWDAVRCTGTGTWTVDRDGRDDAYAGEGPEERDGVVVRLDGGCGEQTYWTIGGTADAPELFVLFGDPDAGDLRILKKK
;
A
#
# COMPACT_ATOMS: atom_id res chain seq x y z
N MET A 1 5.99 -6.05 -13.16
CA MET A 1 4.90 -5.08 -13.00
C MET A 1 3.79 -5.63 -12.08
N PRO A 2 3.17 -6.79 -12.33
CA PRO A 2 2.14 -7.33 -11.41
C PRO A 2 2.70 -7.65 -10.02
N VAL A 3 3.91 -8.22 -9.97
CA VAL A 3 4.58 -8.64 -8.71
C VAL A 3 4.88 -7.46 -7.78
N LEU A 4 5.40 -6.36 -8.31
CA LEU A 4 5.71 -5.17 -7.50
C LEU A 4 4.45 -4.50 -6.96
N TRP A 5 3.34 -4.61 -7.70
CA TRP A 5 2.04 -4.09 -7.28
C TRP A 5 1.35 -4.99 -6.25
N VAL A 6 1.46 -6.31 -6.39
CA VAL A 6 1.02 -7.28 -5.37
C VAL A 6 1.84 -7.13 -4.09
N LEU A 7 3.15 -6.87 -4.20
CA LEU A 7 4.00 -6.57 -3.04
C LEU A 7 3.61 -5.24 -2.38
N ALA A 8 3.32 -4.20 -3.17
CA ALA A 8 2.82 -2.93 -2.64
C ALA A 8 1.43 -3.08 -1.97
N TRP A 9 0.55 -3.90 -2.54
CA TRP A 9 -0.75 -4.22 -1.97
C TRP A 9 -0.63 -5.04 -0.67
N LEU A 10 0.24 -6.04 -0.66
CA LEU A 10 0.54 -6.82 0.55
C LEU A 10 1.09 -5.91 1.64
N THR A 11 1.96 -4.94 1.32
CA THR A 11 2.40 -3.97 2.32
C THR A 11 1.26 -3.09 2.79
N THR A 12 0.35 -2.62 1.93
CA THR A 12 -0.77 -1.76 2.37
C THR A 12 -1.84 -2.48 3.19
N VAL A 13 -2.02 -3.80 2.99
CA VAL A 13 -2.98 -4.60 3.77
C VAL A 13 -2.37 -5.05 5.10
N ASN A 14 -1.05 -5.22 5.15
CA ASN A 14 -0.35 -5.65 6.37
C ASN A 14 0.09 -4.49 7.27
N ASP A 15 -0.15 -3.25 6.84
CA ASP A 15 0.23 -1.99 7.51
C ASP A 15 -1.03 -1.22 7.99
N ASP A 16 -2.15 -1.92 8.17
CA ASP A 16 -3.37 -1.34 8.71
C ASP A 16 -3.28 -1.31 10.24
N ASP A 17 -2.42 -0.42 10.73
CA ASP A 17 -2.19 -0.16 12.16
C ASP A 17 -3.48 0.20 12.91
N TYR A 18 -4.55 0.57 12.20
CA TYR A 18 -5.76 1.17 12.76
C TYR A 18 -7.06 0.41 12.42
N GLY A 19 -6.97 -0.78 11.82
CA GLY A 19 -8.14 -1.65 11.56
C GLY A 19 -9.12 -1.13 10.52
N SER A 20 -8.72 -0.16 9.70
CA SER A 20 -9.51 0.41 8.61
C SER A 20 -9.42 -0.42 7.32
N GLY A 21 -9.69 -1.71 7.46
CA GLY A 21 -9.48 -2.64 6.36
C GLY A 21 -10.57 -2.44 5.32
N LEU A 22 -10.24 -1.95 4.12
CA LEU A 22 -11.13 -2.10 2.96
C LEU A 22 -11.37 -3.60 2.77
N GLY A 23 -12.53 -4.08 3.23
CA GLY A 23 -12.82 -5.50 3.41
C GLY A 23 -12.56 -6.37 2.18
N GLY A 24 -12.51 -7.69 2.39
CA GLY A 24 -12.10 -8.68 1.37
C GLY A 24 -12.83 -8.60 0.01
N ALA A 25 -14.01 -7.98 -0.05
CA ALA A 25 -14.74 -7.72 -1.28
C ALA A 25 -14.06 -6.67 -2.20
N LEU A 26 -13.51 -5.60 -1.62
CA LEU A 26 -12.74 -4.58 -2.33
C LEU A 26 -11.39 -5.14 -2.78
N ALA A 27 -10.75 -5.96 -1.95
CA ALA A 27 -9.57 -6.72 -2.35
C ALA A 27 -9.86 -7.65 -3.55
N GLY A 28 -11.01 -8.33 -3.56
CA GLY A 28 -11.46 -9.16 -4.68
C GLY A 28 -11.72 -8.36 -5.96
N PHE A 29 -12.41 -7.22 -5.85
CA PHE A 29 -12.63 -6.31 -6.98
C PHE A 29 -11.33 -5.73 -7.52
N PHE A 30 -10.43 -5.31 -6.63
CA PHE A 30 -9.11 -4.80 -6.97
C PHE A 30 -8.26 -5.85 -7.69
N PHE A 31 -8.28 -7.10 -7.20
CA PHE A 31 -7.62 -8.23 -7.84
C PHE A 31 -8.16 -8.50 -9.25
N LEU A 32 -9.48 -8.42 -9.43
CA LEU A 32 -10.13 -8.57 -10.74
C LEU A 32 -9.77 -7.43 -11.69
N ALA A 33 -9.74 -6.19 -11.19
CA ALA A 33 -9.31 -5.02 -11.94
C ALA A 33 -7.84 -5.14 -12.36
N VAL A 34 -6.95 -5.60 -11.48
CA VAL A 34 -5.54 -5.89 -11.78
C VAL A 34 -5.43 -6.94 -12.88
N LEU A 35 -6.21 -8.02 -12.83
CA LEU A 35 -6.22 -9.07 -13.86
C LEU A 35 -6.64 -8.57 -15.25
N VAL A 36 -7.48 -7.54 -15.34
CA VAL A 36 -7.99 -7.02 -16.62
C VAL A 36 -7.21 -5.79 -17.10
N VAL A 37 -6.89 -4.87 -16.20
CA VAL A 37 -6.24 -3.59 -16.49
C VAL A 37 -4.75 -3.77 -16.77
N LEU A 38 -4.03 -4.65 -16.05
CA LEU A 38 -2.60 -4.84 -16.30
C LEU A 38 -2.30 -5.44 -17.68
N PRO A 39 -3.03 -6.45 -18.19
CA PRO A 39 -2.82 -6.90 -19.56
C PRO A 39 -3.06 -5.79 -20.57
N PHE A 40 -4.07 -4.95 -20.33
CA PHE A 40 -4.34 -3.80 -21.19
C PHE A 40 -3.21 -2.77 -21.15
N LEU A 41 -2.74 -2.38 -19.96
CA LEU A 41 -1.60 -1.48 -19.78
C LEU A 41 -0.31 -2.06 -20.33
N ALA A 42 -0.06 -3.36 -20.17
CA ALA A 42 1.08 -4.05 -20.74
C ALA A 42 1.01 -4.08 -22.28
N THR A 43 -0.19 -4.23 -22.84
CA THR A 43 -0.42 -4.15 -24.29
C THR A 43 -0.18 -2.72 -24.79
N LEU A 44 -0.70 -1.73 -24.07
CA LEU A 44 -0.48 -0.32 -24.38
C LEU A 44 1.01 0.05 -24.32
N TYR A 45 1.71 -0.36 -23.27
CA TYR A 45 3.16 -0.21 -23.15
C TYR A 45 3.89 -0.91 -24.30
N ALA A 46 3.45 -2.11 -24.69
CA ALA A 46 4.07 -2.81 -25.81
C ALA A 46 3.87 -2.07 -27.15
N VAL A 47 2.68 -1.51 -27.37
CA VAL A 47 2.36 -0.76 -28.58
C VAL A 47 3.08 0.59 -28.63
N LEU A 48 3.17 1.30 -27.51
CA LEU A 48 3.76 2.65 -27.44
C LEU A 48 5.29 2.66 -27.32
N PHE A 49 5.88 1.64 -26.68
CA PHE A 49 7.33 1.61 -26.41
C PHE A 49 8.05 0.49 -27.16
N THR A 50 7.66 -0.77 -27.01
CA THR A 50 8.49 -1.89 -27.50
C THR A 50 8.33 -2.14 -29.01
N MET A 51 7.14 -2.00 -29.58
CA MET A 51 6.89 -2.20 -31.01
C MET A 51 7.59 -1.15 -31.89
N PRO A 52 7.49 0.17 -31.61
CA PRO A 52 8.20 1.19 -32.38
C PRO A 52 9.72 1.00 -32.27
N ALA A 53 10.21 0.68 -31.07
CA ALA A 53 11.62 0.43 -30.84
C ALA A 53 12.14 -0.78 -31.66
N LEU A 54 11.37 -1.86 -31.74
CA LEU A 54 11.71 -3.03 -32.54
C LEU A 54 11.69 -2.76 -34.04
N VAL A 55 10.71 -1.99 -34.52
CA VAL A 55 10.59 -1.65 -35.95
C VAL A 55 11.76 -0.75 -36.37
N LEU A 56 12.03 0.30 -35.59
CA LEU A 56 13.13 1.23 -35.84
C LEU A 56 14.50 0.56 -35.75
N ALA A 57 14.72 -0.29 -34.74
CA ALA A 57 15.98 -1.03 -34.60
C ALA A 57 16.22 -1.98 -35.78
N ARG A 58 15.18 -2.65 -36.29
CA ARG A 58 15.30 -3.52 -37.47
C ARG A 58 15.55 -2.74 -38.75
N LEU A 59 14.89 -1.60 -38.94
CA LEU A 59 15.11 -0.74 -40.09
C LEU A 59 16.57 -0.24 -40.11
N ALA A 60 17.07 0.21 -38.96
CA ALA A 60 18.44 0.68 -38.79
C ALA A 60 19.47 -0.44 -38.99
N ALA A 61 19.25 -1.62 -38.41
CA ALA A 61 20.14 -2.77 -38.56
C ALA A 61 20.20 -3.27 -40.02
N ARG A 62 19.06 -3.29 -40.74
CA ARG A 62 19.02 -3.66 -42.16
C ARG A 62 19.79 -2.67 -43.03
N ARG A 63 19.72 -1.38 -42.72
CA ARG A 63 20.38 -0.32 -43.52
C ARG A 63 21.88 -0.25 -43.28
N THR A 64 22.34 -0.58 -42.07
CA THR A 64 23.75 -0.46 -41.67
C THR A 64 24.51 -1.78 -41.64
N ARG A 65 23.83 -2.92 -41.88
CA ARG A 65 24.37 -4.29 -41.74
C ARG A 65 25.04 -4.57 -40.38
N GLY A 66 24.73 -3.76 -39.37
CA GLY A 66 25.29 -3.89 -38.02
C GLY A 66 24.55 -4.90 -37.15
N PRO A 67 25.09 -5.23 -35.98
CA PRO A 67 24.48 -6.18 -35.06
C PRO A 67 23.15 -5.62 -34.48
N GLU A 68 22.07 -6.38 -34.62
CA GLU A 68 20.70 -5.95 -34.26
C GLU A 68 20.57 -5.52 -32.78
N TRP A 69 21.35 -6.11 -31.88
CA TRP A 69 21.29 -5.83 -30.44
C TRP A 69 21.77 -4.41 -30.06
N LEU A 70 22.77 -3.86 -30.78
CA LEU A 70 23.26 -2.49 -30.55
C LEU A 70 22.19 -1.46 -30.94
N TRP A 71 21.51 -1.70 -32.06
CA TRP A 71 20.42 -0.85 -32.52
C TRP A 71 19.19 -0.94 -31.62
N GLN A 72 18.89 -2.13 -31.07
CA GLN A 72 17.82 -2.28 -30.07
C GLN A 72 18.11 -1.46 -28.82
N PHE A 73 19.34 -1.49 -28.30
CA PHE A 73 19.71 -0.72 -27.11
C PHE A 73 19.61 0.79 -27.36
N GLY A 74 20.21 1.28 -28.46
CA GLY A 74 20.20 2.70 -28.80
C GLY A 74 18.80 3.26 -29.03
N VAL A 75 17.94 2.51 -29.72
CA VAL A 75 16.57 2.94 -29.99
C VAL A 75 15.70 2.92 -28.72
N VAL A 76 15.87 1.94 -27.83
CA VAL A 76 15.16 1.93 -26.53
C VAL A 76 15.51 3.15 -25.71
N VAL A 77 16.80 3.48 -25.61
CA VAL A 77 17.25 4.69 -24.89
C VAL A 77 16.65 5.94 -25.50
N LEU A 78 16.66 6.07 -26.84
CA LEU A 78 16.06 7.20 -27.54
C LEU A 78 14.56 7.35 -27.27
N VAL A 79 13.80 6.25 -27.34
CA VAL A 79 12.35 6.25 -27.08
C VAL A 79 12.06 6.58 -25.62
N SER A 80 12.86 6.06 -24.67
CA SER A 80 12.73 6.38 -23.25
C SER A 80 12.99 7.86 -22.98
N VAL A 81 14.05 8.44 -23.54
CA VAL A 81 14.36 9.87 -23.41
C VAL A 81 13.25 10.73 -24.02
N PHE A 82 12.75 10.38 -25.20
CA PHE A 82 11.64 11.09 -25.83
C PHE A 82 10.41 11.16 -24.93
N TRP A 83 9.97 10.03 -24.38
CA TRP A 83 8.78 10.00 -23.51
C TRP A 83 8.98 10.71 -22.18
N VAL A 84 10.18 10.63 -21.61
CA VAL A 84 10.54 11.35 -20.38
C VAL A 84 10.49 12.87 -20.61
N LEU A 85 10.90 13.35 -21.79
CA LEU A 85 10.79 14.76 -22.16
C LEU A 85 9.34 15.19 -22.41
N VAL A 86 8.53 14.33 -23.06
CA VAL A 86 7.10 14.60 -23.32
C VAL A 86 6.29 14.66 -22.03
N LEU A 87 6.55 13.77 -21.07
CA LEU A 87 5.76 13.64 -19.84
C LEU A 87 6.30 14.50 -18.69
N GLY A 88 7.63 14.62 -18.55
CA GLY A 88 8.27 15.34 -17.45
C GLY A 88 8.27 16.86 -17.62
N GLY A 89 8.03 17.34 -18.85
CA GLY A 89 8.14 18.76 -19.18
C GLY A 89 9.58 19.29 -19.06
N TRP A 90 9.81 20.53 -19.52
CA TRP A 90 11.14 21.16 -19.50
C TRP A 90 11.61 21.59 -18.10
N SER A 91 10.78 21.40 -17.07
CA SER A 91 11.02 21.84 -15.69
C SER A 91 11.65 20.78 -14.78
N ALA A 92 11.77 19.53 -15.23
CA ALA A 92 12.37 18.48 -14.43
C ALA A 92 13.91 18.58 -14.41
N SER A 93 14.51 18.27 -13.25
CA SER A 93 15.96 18.30 -13.09
C SER A 93 16.62 17.17 -13.91
N VAL A 94 17.79 17.45 -14.49
CA VAL A 94 18.57 16.49 -15.30
C VAL A 94 18.79 15.14 -14.59
N PRO A 95 19.07 15.08 -13.27
CA PRO A 95 19.21 13.81 -12.56
C PRO A 95 17.92 12.99 -12.52
N ALA A 96 16.77 13.64 -12.32
CA ALA A 96 15.46 12.98 -12.29
C ALA A 96 15.09 12.42 -13.67
N LEU A 97 15.35 13.20 -14.73
CA LEU A 97 15.14 12.77 -16.12
C LEU A 97 16.04 11.58 -16.47
N ALA A 98 17.31 11.59 -16.05
CA ALA A 98 18.25 10.49 -16.27
C ALA A 98 17.83 9.21 -15.52
N ALA A 99 17.40 9.32 -14.27
CA ALA A 99 16.91 8.19 -13.48
C ALA A 99 15.64 7.58 -14.10
N ALA A 100 14.67 8.41 -14.49
CA ALA A 100 13.45 7.97 -15.13
C ALA A 100 13.71 7.30 -16.49
N ALA A 101 14.58 7.89 -17.31
CA ALA A 101 14.97 7.31 -18.60
C ALA A 101 15.73 5.98 -18.42
N GLY A 102 16.60 5.89 -17.41
CA GLY A 102 17.32 4.67 -17.04
C GLY A 102 16.37 3.54 -16.62
N MET A 103 15.38 3.85 -15.77
CA MET A 103 14.35 2.89 -15.39
C MET A 103 13.54 2.42 -16.60
N LEU A 104 13.04 3.35 -17.42
CA LEU A 104 12.29 3.02 -18.63
C LEU A 104 13.10 2.17 -19.61
N ALA A 105 14.39 2.50 -19.80
CA ALA A 105 15.29 1.72 -20.64
C ALA A 105 15.50 0.30 -20.08
N ALA A 106 15.73 0.15 -18.77
CA ALA A 106 15.88 -1.16 -18.13
C ALA A 106 14.61 -2.01 -18.27
N PHE A 107 13.44 -1.41 -18.05
CA PHE A 107 12.15 -2.08 -18.19
C PHE A 107 11.77 -2.37 -19.65
N GLY A 108 12.23 -1.56 -20.61
CA GLY A 108 12.09 -1.83 -22.03
C GLY A 108 13.02 -2.94 -22.53
N LEU A 109 14.22 -3.05 -21.97
CA LEU A 109 15.24 -4.01 -22.43
C LEU A 109 14.88 -5.46 -22.11
N LEU A 110 14.35 -5.73 -20.91
CA LEU A 110 14.01 -7.08 -20.45
C LEU A 110 13.00 -7.80 -21.35
N PRO A 111 11.84 -7.20 -21.72
CA PRO A 111 10.92 -7.80 -22.67
C PRO A 111 11.56 -8.04 -24.05
N LEU A 112 12.42 -7.12 -24.51
CA LEU A 112 13.08 -7.24 -25.81
C LEU A 112 14.06 -8.41 -25.85
N LEU A 113 14.85 -8.60 -24.80
CA LEU A 113 15.74 -9.74 -24.66
C LEU A 113 14.95 -11.05 -24.55
N ALA A 114 13.83 -11.07 -23.82
CA ALA A 114 12.95 -12.23 -23.74
C ALA A 114 12.35 -12.60 -25.11
N VAL A 115 11.91 -11.61 -25.89
CA VAL A 115 11.41 -11.81 -27.26
C VAL A 115 12.52 -12.29 -28.20
N ALA A 116 13.72 -11.72 -28.11
CA ALA A 116 14.87 -12.15 -28.90
C ALA A 116 15.26 -13.60 -28.58
N HIS A 117 15.27 -13.96 -27.30
CA HIS A 117 15.52 -15.33 -26.84
C HIS A 117 14.44 -16.30 -27.33
N ALA A 118 13.16 -15.96 -27.18
CA ALA A 118 12.04 -16.77 -27.66
C ALA A 118 12.09 -16.99 -29.19
N ARG A 119 12.41 -15.94 -29.96
CA ARG A 119 12.57 -16.02 -31.42
C ARG A 119 13.77 -16.89 -31.81
N ARG A 120 14.90 -16.75 -31.11
CA ARG A 120 16.09 -17.59 -31.35
C ARG A 120 15.77 -19.07 -31.10
N ARG A 121 15.06 -19.36 -30.00
CA ARG A 121 14.62 -20.71 -29.64
C ARG A 121 13.60 -21.28 -30.63
N ALA A 122 12.68 -20.46 -31.13
CA ALA A 122 11.73 -20.85 -32.17
C ALA A 122 12.42 -21.19 -33.50
N ARG A 123 13.48 -20.46 -33.88
CA ARG A 123 14.30 -20.78 -35.06
C ARG A 123 15.06 -22.09 -34.89
N ILE A 124 15.64 -22.34 -33.71
CA ILE A 124 16.39 -23.58 -33.43
C ILE A 124 15.46 -24.80 -33.41
N ASN A 125 14.27 -24.66 -32.81
CA ASN A 125 13.34 -25.78 -32.64
C ASN A 125 12.35 -25.94 -33.82
N GLY A 126 12.46 -25.12 -34.87
CA GLY A 126 11.58 -25.16 -36.05
C GLY A 126 10.11 -24.85 -35.80
N ARG A 127 9.74 -24.42 -34.59
CA ARG A 127 8.35 -24.27 -34.14
C ARG A 127 8.07 -22.79 -33.88
N SER A 128 7.60 -22.08 -34.90
CA SER A 128 7.07 -20.72 -34.72
C SER A 128 5.75 -20.79 -33.98
N TRP A 129 5.66 -20.14 -32.83
CA TRP A 129 4.39 -20.07 -32.12
C TRP A 129 3.54 -18.98 -32.76
N GLY A 130 2.32 -19.34 -33.15
CA GLY A 130 1.33 -18.35 -33.56
C GLY A 130 1.03 -17.37 -32.43
N PHE A 131 0.47 -16.21 -32.79
CA PHE A 131 0.09 -15.15 -31.84
C PHE A 131 -0.67 -15.71 -30.62
N PHE A 132 -1.69 -16.54 -30.85
CA PHE A 132 -2.46 -17.19 -29.80
C PHE A 132 -1.64 -18.12 -28.91
N GLY A 133 -0.66 -18.85 -29.46
CA GLY A 133 0.20 -19.76 -28.71
C GLY A 133 1.19 -19.02 -27.80
N ALA A 134 1.72 -17.88 -28.26
CA ALA A 134 2.57 -17.00 -27.45
C ALA A 134 1.76 -16.29 -26.37
N TRP A 135 0.57 -15.78 -26.72
CA TRP A 135 -0.34 -15.12 -25.79
C TRP A 135 -0.79 -16.07 -24.67
N LEU A 136 -1.32 -17.25 -25.01
CA LEU A 136 -1.80 -18.23 -24.03
C LEU A 136 -0.71 -18.64 -23.05
N ARG A 137 0.51 -18.91 -23.54
CA ARG A 137 1.64 -19.28 -22.67
C ARG A 137 2.12 -18.13 -21.79
N SER A 138 2.09 -16.90 -22.29
CA SER A 138 2.39 -15.71 -21.48
C SER A 138 1.36 -15.55 -20.37
N THR A 139 0.07 -15.67 -20.70
CA THR A 139 -1.03 -15.60 -19.72
C THR A 139 -0.88 -16.69 -18.66
N VAL A 140 -0.61 -17.94 -19.07
CA VAL A 140 -0.39 -19.05 -18.14
C VAL A 140 0.85 -18.82 -17.27
N ALA A 141 1.95 -18.31 -17.83
CA ALA A 141 3.16 -18.01 -17.06
C ALA A 141 2.93 -16.88 -16.05
N THR A 142 2.23 -15.82 -16.45
CA THR A 142 1.85 -14.71 -15.56
C THR A 142 0.90 -15.19 -14.47
N PHE A 143 -0.12 -15.97 -14.82
CA PHE A 143 -1.05 -16.55 -13.85
C PHE A 143 -0.34 -17.46 -12.87
N GLY A 144 0.51 -18.38 -13.35
CA GLY A 144 1.31 -19.27 -12.51
C GLY A 144 2.24 -18.51 -11.56
N LEU A 145 2.87 -17.43 -12.03
CA LEU A 145 3.69 -16.56 -11.18
C LEU A 145 2.84 -15.86 -10.10
N CYS A 146 1.65 -15.37 -10.45
CA CYS A 146 0.74 -14.76 -9.48
C CYS A 146 0.28 -15.78 -8.43
N VAL A 147 -0.10 -16.99 -8.86
CA VAL A 147 -0.46 -18.09 -7.95
C VAL A 147 0.69 -18.46 -7.03
N LEU A 148 1.93 -18.51 -7.54
CA LEU A 148 3.11 -18.79 -6.71
C LEU A 148 3.38 -17.70 -5.68
N ILE A 149 3.21 -16.43 -6.05
CA ILE A 149 3.43 -15.31 -5.12
C ILE A 149 2.34 -15.27 -4.06
N ILE A 150 1.08 -15.37 -4.47
CA ILE A 150 -0.07 -15.31 -3.55
C ILE A 150 -0.10 -16.55 -2.67
N GLY A 151 0.02 -17.75 -3.27
CA GLY A 151 0.11 -19.00 -2.53
C GLY A 151 1.33 -19.03 -1.62
N GLY A 152 2.46 -18.45 -2.05
CA GLY A 152 3.64 -18.28 -1.22
C GLY A 152 3.43 -17.32 -0.04
N ALA A 153 2.77 -16.19 -0.26
CA ALA A 153 2.41 -15.24 0.79
C ALA A 153 1.45 -15.88 1.81
N ILE A 154 0.37 -16.51 1.33
CA ILE A 154 -0.58 -17.25 2.18
C ILE A 154 0.14 -18.35 2.98
N ALA A 155 0.96 -19.17 2.32
CA ALA A 155 1.71 -20.22 2.99
C ALA A 155 2.70 -19.64 4.03
N ALA A 156 3.32 -18.49 3.75
CA ALA A 156 4.20 -17.80 4.67
C ALA A 156 3.43 -17.21 5.88
N THR A 157 2.21 -16.72 5.70
CA THR A 157 1.31 -16.30 6.80
C THR A 157 0.94 -17.50 7.68
N PHE A 158 0.45 -18.61 7.09
CA PHE A 158 0.12 -19.82 7.86
C PHE A 158 1.33 -20.49 8.52
N ALA A 159 2.53 -20.32 7.95
CA ALA A 159 3.79 -20.76 8.55
C ALA A 159 4.32 -19.80 9.64
N GLY A 160 3.64 -18.67 9.89
CA GLY A 160 4.07 -17.65 10.86
C GLY A 160 5.34 -16.90 10.45
N LEU A 161 5.71 -16.94 9.17
CA LEU A 161 6.85 -16.20 8.61
C LEU A 161 6.49 -14.74 8.34
N LEU A 162 5.24 -14.47 7.97
CA LEU A 162 4.63 -13.14 8.07
C LEU A 162 3.95 -13.08 9.44
N LYS A 163 4.52 -12.29 10.35
CA LYS A 163 3.86 -12.02 11.62
C LYS A 163 2.79 -10.97 11.38
N ASP A 164 1.57 -11.29 11.77
CA ASP A 164 0.50 -10.31 11.87
C ASP A 164 0.92 -9.26 12.91
N TYR A 165 0.48 -8.02 12.71
CA TYR A 165 0.74 -6.94 13.65
C TYR A 165 0.13 -7.29 15.02
N GLU A 166 0.94 -7.22 16.07
CA GLU A 166 0.52 -7.44 17.45
C GLU A 166 0.60 -6.10 18.20
N PRO A 167 -0.55 -5.51 18.58
CA PRO A 167 -0.57 -4.23 19.30
C PRO A 167 0.22 -4.30 20.61
N PRO A 168 0.86 -3.19 21.04
CA PRO A 168 1.64 -3.20 22.27
C PRO A 168 0.72 -3.32 23.49
N THR A 169 1.04 -4.27 24.39
CA THR A 169 0.36 -4.40 25.68
C THR A 169 1.00 -3.46 26.71
N LEU A 170 0.36 -2.31 26.93
CA LEU A 170 0.88 -1.27 27.83
C LEU A 170 0.33 -1.46 29.25
N SER A 171 1.20 -1.47 30.25
CA SER A 171 0.77 -1.40 31.65
C SER A 171 0.12 -0.05 31.98
N THR A 172 -0.67 0.01 33.06
CA THR A 172 -1.26 1.28 33.53
C THR A 172 -0.19 2.34 33.79
N ALA A 173 0.97 1.97 34.33
CA ALA A 173 2.10 2.88 34.51
C ALA A 173 2.66 3.39 33.17
N GLN A 174 2.75 2.52 32.16
CA GLN A 174 3.16 2.94 30.80
C GLN A 174 2.10 3.79 30.10
N LEU A 175 0.82 3.69 30.47
CA LEU A 175 -0.23 4.57 29.94
C LEU A 175 -0.23 5.94 30.62
N THR A 176 0.18 6.05 31.89
CA THR A 176 0.21 7.34 32.58
C THR A 176 1.16 8.35 31.91
N GLY A 177 0.75 9.62 31.93
CA GLY A 177 1.46 10.75 31.33
C GLY A 177 0.62 11.47 30.27
N ALA A 178 1.23 12.47 29.64
CA ALA A 178 0.60 13.29 28.61
C ALA A 178 0.73 12.66 27.22
N TRP A 179 -0.40 12.53 26.55
CA TRP A 179 -0.54 12.12 25.16
C TRP A 179 -0.95 13.33 24.33
N HIS A 180 -0.33 13.49 23.16
CA HIS A 180 -0.50 14.67 22.32
C HIS A 180 -1.05 14.30 20.96
N GLY A 181 -2.10 15.00 20.54
CA GLY A 181 -2.70 14.88 19.21
C GLY A 181 -2.71 16.19 18.44
N ASP A 182 -3.35 16.15 17.28
CA ASP A 182 -3.48 17.29 16.39
C ASP A 182 -4.38 18.40 16.95
N GLY A 183 -4.12 19.63 16.51
CA GLY A 183 -4.87 20.82 16.96
C GLY A 183 -4.51 21.31 18.36
N GLY A 184 -3.52 20.69 19.01
CA GLY A 184 -3.16 21.01 20.39
C GLY A 184 -3.84 20.12 21.43
N ALA A 185 -4.47 19.03 20.99
CA ALA A 185 -5.07 18.03 21.86
C ALA A 185 -4.04 17.46 22.84
N VAL A 186 -4.39 17.47 24.12
CA VAL A 186 -3.61 16.85 25.20
C VAL A 186 -4.53 15.99 26.04
N LEU A 187 -4.14 14.73 26.27
CA LEU A 187 -4.77 13.79 27.18
C LEU A 187 -3.75 13.38 28.24
N ASP A 188 -3.89 13.87 29.46
CA ASP A 188 -2.98 13.57 30.57
C ASP A 188 -3.59 12.53 31.51
N LEU A 189 -3.14 11.29 31.34
CA LEU A 189 -3.61 10.14 32.12
C LEU A 189 -2.84 10.08 33.45
N ARG A 190 -3.50 10.44 34.55
CA ARG A 190 -2.89 10.43 35.89
C ARG A 190 -3.00 9.06 36.55
N ALA A 191 -2.01 8.76 37.36
CA ALA A 191 -2.06 7.59 38.25
C ALA A 191 -3.31 7.66 39.15
N GLY A 192 -3.94 6.51 39.36
CA GLY A 192 -5.19 6.41 40.12
C GLY A 192 -6.46 6.69 39.32
N GLY A 193 -6.38 6.73 37.99
CA GLY A 193 -7.55 6.74 37.11
C GLY A 193 -8.20 8.12 36.91
N ARG A 194 -7.50 9.21 37.25
CA ARG A 194 -7.94 10.58 36.90
C ARG A 194 -7.34 11.02 35.57
N VAL A 195 -8.07 11.81 34.80
CA VAL A 195 -7.59 12.37 33.54
C VAL A 195 -7.88 13.85 33.47
N GLU A 196 -6.93 14.59 32.91
CA GLU A 196 -7.07 15.99 32.52
C GLU A 196 -6.87 16.06 31.01
N PHE A 197 -7.73 16.79 30.31
CA PHE A 197 -7.63 16.87 28.85
C PHE A 197 -7.89 18.30 28.37
N THR A 198 -7.23 18.67 27.28
CA THR A 198 -7.32 20.00 26.65
C THR A 198 -7.48 19.81 25.15
N ASP A 199 -8.48 20.49 24.57
CA ASP A 199 -8.81 20.46 23.15
C ASP A 199 -8.89 19.02 22.57
N LEU A 200 -9.30 18.06 23.40
CA LEU A 200 -9.34 16.66 23.05
C LEU A 200 -10.56 16.39 22.16
N PRO A 201 -10.40 15.80 20.97
CA PRO A 201 -11.54 15.38 20.18
C PRO A 201 -12.24 14.20 20.88
N LEU A 202 -13.54 14.34 21.07
CA LEU A 202 -14.42 13.37 21.70
C LEU A 202 -15.66 13.19 20.82
N GLN A 203 -16.39 12.09 21.03
CA GLN A 203 -17.65 11.85 20.33
C GLN A 203 -18.66 12.95 20.66
N ASP A 204 -19.23 13.58 19.61
CA ASP A 204 -20.35 14.51 19.75
C ASP A 204 -21.60 13.76 20.23
N PRO A 205 -22.23 14.16 21.35
CA PRO A 205 -23.48 13.55 21.82
C PRO A 205 -24.63 13.71 20.82
N ASP A 206 -24.61 14.75 20.00
CA ASP A 206 -25.69 15.11 19.08
C ASP A 206 -25.36 14.78 17.61
N GLY A 207 -24.21 14.15 17.34
CA GLY A 207 -23.67 14.03 16.00
C GLY A 207 -22.71 12.85 15.78
N TRP A 208 -22.22 12.76 14.54
CA TRP A 208 -21.25 11.73 14.12
C TRP A 208 -19.82 12.29 14.04
N ASP A 209 -19.68 13.62 14.20
CA ASP A 209 -18.41 14.31 14.16
C ASP A 209 -17.76 14.34 15.55
N ALA A 210 -16.48 14.74 15.59
CA ALA A 210 -15.77 14.96 16.84
C ALA A 210 -15.96 16.39 17.35
N VAL A 211 -16.26 16.55 18.63
CA VAL A 211 -16.24 17.82 19.36
C VAL A 211 -14.96 17.96 20.16
N ARG A 212 -14.42 19.18 20.26
CA ARG A 212 -13.18 19.44 21.00
C ARG A 212 -13.48 19.97 22.40
N CYS A 213 -12.95 19.27 23.39
CA CYS A 213 -13.29 19.51 24.78
C CYS A 213 -12.07 19.70 25.67
N THR A 214 -12.25 20.50 26.72
CA THR A 214 -11.27 20.71 27.79
C THR A 214 -11.95 20.44 29.12
N GLY A 215 -11.35 19.62 29.97
CA GLY A 215 -11.96 19.24 31.24
C GLY A 215 -11.20 18.16 31.98
N THR A 216 -11.91 17.54 32.93
CA THR A 216 -11.42 16.44 33.75
C THR A 216 -12.37 15.26 33.68
N GLY A 217 -11.87 14.10 34.09
CA GLY A 217 -12.66 12.89 34.16
C GLY A 217 -11.91 11.75 34.83
N THR A 218 -12.38 10.56 34.52
CA THR A 218 -11.71 9.30 34.89
C THR A 218 -11.32 8.50 33.67
N TRP A 219 -10.31 7.65 33.83
CA TRP A 219 -9.90 6.71 32.78
C TRP A 219 -9.66 5.32 33.34
N THR A 220 -9.93 4.33 32.50
CA THR A 220 -9.65 2.91 32.78
C THR A 220 -9.10 2.24 31.54
N VAL A 221 -8.30 1.18 31.72
CA VAL A 221 -7.91 0.31 30.61
C VAL A 221 -8.96 -0.76 30.45
N ASP A 222 -9.51 -0.89 29.25
CA ASP A 222 -10.33 -2.02 28.86
C ASP A 222 -9.49 -2.98 28.03
N ARG A 223 -9.39 -4.22 28.50
CA ARG A 223 -8.60 -5.30 27.90
C ARG A 223 -9.44 -6.23 27.04
N ASP A 224 -10.76 -6.09 27.17
CA ASP A 224 -11.73 -6.97 26.55
C ASP A 224 -12.47 -6.24 25.41
N GLY A 225 -12.01 -5.04 24.99
CA GLY A 225 -12.62 -4.25 23.91
C GLY A 225 -14.13 -3.95 24.04
N ARG A 226 -14.73 -4.13 25.21
CA ARG A 226 -16.18 -4.03 25.45
C ARG A 226 -16.73 -2.63 25.28
N ASP A 227 -15.89 -1.63 25.51
CA ASP A 227 -16.25 -0.22 25.36
C ASP A 227 -15.94 0.30 23.93
N ASP A 228 -15.44 -0.52 23.00
CA ASP A 228 -15.20 -0.15 21.60
C ASP A 228 -16.52 -0.17 20.79
N ALA A 229 -16.93 1.00 20.31
CA ALA A 229 -18.17 1.16 19.55
C ALA A 229 -18.15 0.49 18.16
N TYR A 230 -16.97 0.15 17.64
CA TYR A 230 -16.80 -0.43 16.30
C TYR A 230 -16.42 -1.91 16.34
N ALA A 231 -16.18 -2.49 17.53
CA ALA A 231 -15.94 -3.91 17.69
C ALA A 231 -17.26 -4.69 17.51
N GLY A 232 -17.38 -5.43 16.41
CA GLY A 232 -18.38 -6.51 16.31
C GLY A 232 -18.03 -7.65 17.28
N GLU A 233 -19.02 -8.47 17.66
CA GLU A 233 -18.78 -9.67 18.50
C GLU A 233 -17.69 -10.58 17.88
N GLY A 234 -16.46 -10.50 18.37
CA GLY A 234 -15.36 -11.31 17.88
C GLY A 234 -14.03 -11.05 18.60
N PRO A 235 -13.14 -12.06 18.74
CA PRO A 235 -11.96 -12.05 19.61
C PRO A 235 -10.76 -11.23 19.06
N GLU A 236 -11.02 -10.22 18.23
CA GLU A 236 -10.02 -9.30 17.65
C GLU A 236 -9.94 -7.97 18.44
N GLU A 237 -10.46 -7.97 19.67
CA GLU A 237 -10.55 -6.85 20.60
C GLU A 237 -9.16 -6.36 21.01
N ARG A 238 -8.79 -5.16 20.57
CA ARG A 238 -7.55 -4.49 21.00
C ARG A 238 -7.76 -3.90 22.39
N ASP A 239 -6.69 -3.81 23.17
CA ASP A 239 -6.71 -3.04 24.41
C ASP A 239 -7.01 -1.56 24.11
N GLY A 240 -7.73 -0.89 25.00
CA GLY A 240 -8.05 0.52 24.86
C GLY A 240 -8.15 1.26 26.18
N VAL A 241 -8.10 2.59 26.07
CA VAL A 241 -8.27 3.53 27.18
C VAL A 241 -9.64 4.15 27.10
N VAL A 242 -10.48 3.85 28.07
CA VAL A 242 -11.83 4.41 28.17
C VAL A 242 -11.75 5.70 28.97
N VAL A 243 -12.10 6.82 28.35
CA VAL A 243 -12.15 8.14 28.99
C VAL A 243 -13.60 8.50 29.30
N ARG A 244 -13.90 8.71 30.58
CA ARG A 244 -15.23 9.10 31.09
C ARG A 244 -15.16 10.52 31.65
N LEU A 245 -16.02 11.40 31.16
CA LEU A 245 -15.99 12.82 31.50
C LEU A 245 -16.78 13.13 32.76
N ASP A 246 -16.33 14.13 33.53
CA ASP A 246 -17.09 14.68 34.67
C ASP A 246 -18.15 15.72 34.23
N GLY A 247 -18.20 16.11 32.94
CA GLY A 247 -19.08 17.14 32.40
C GLY A 247 -19.33 17.05 30.87
N GLY A 248 -20.44 17.63 30.40
CA GLY A 248 -21.08 17.33 29.10
C GLY A 248 -20.65 18.14 27.88
N CYS A 249 -19.35 18.21 27.58
CA CYS A 249 -18.88 18.71 26.29
C CYS A 249 -18.84 17.61 25.21
N GLY A 250 -18.72 16.34 25.61
CA GLY A 250 -18.67 15.17 24.74
C GLY A 250 -19.03 13.90 25.50
N GLU A 251 -19.08 12.77 24.79
CA GLU A 251 -19.39 11.46 25.39
C GLU A 251 -18.14 10.67 25.83
N GLN A 252 -18.39 9.56 26.53
CA GLN A 252 -17.37 8.55 26.80
C GLN A 252 -16.70 8.16 25.48
N THR A 253 -15.36 8.17 25.45
CA THR A 253 -14.60 7.84 24.24
C THR A 253 -13.62 6.71 24.53
N TYR A 254 -13.61 5.71 23.65
CA TYR A 254 -12.68 4.60 23.65
C TYR A 254 -11.48 4.91 22.76
N TRP A 255 -10.30 4.97 23.35
CA TRP A 255 -9.04 5.19 22.63
C TRP A 255 -8.27 3.89 22.51
N THR A 256 -8.27 3.30 21.32
CA THR A 256 -7.61 2.03 21.03
C THR A 256 -6.09 2.17 21.10
N ILE A 257 -5.41 1.20 21.70
CA ILE A 257 -3.96 1.14 21.79
C ILE A 257 -3.38 0.60 20.48
N GLY A 258 -2.40 1.32 19.91
CA GLY A 258 -1.67 0.95 18.70
C GLY A 258 -0.21 1.38 18.74
N GLY A 259 0.43 1.43 17.57
CA GLY A 259 1.84 1.77 17.42
C GLY A 259 2.78 0.61 17.80
N THR A 260 3.91 0.91 18.42
CA THR A 260 4.90 -0.11 18.83
C THR A 260 5.18 -0.02 20.32
N ALA A 261 5.86 -1.04 20.88
CA ALA A 261 6.25 -1.01 22.29
C ALA A 261 7.15 0.20 22.64
N ASP A 262 7.98 0.65 21.70
CA ASP A 262 8.89 1.79 21.88
C ASP A 262 8.26 3.14 21.52
N ALA A 263 7.23 3.13 20.66
CA ALA A 263 6.49 4.31 20.24
C ALA A 263 4.99 4.00 20.23
N PRO A 264 4.35 3.94 21.42
CA PRO A 264 2.94 3.61 21.53
C PRO A 264 2.06 4.78 21.11
N GLU A 265 0.87 4.44 20.63
CA GLU A 265 -0.13 5.40 20.15
C GLU A 265 -1.51 5.06 20.74
N LEU A 266 -2.34 6.08 20.91
CA LEU A 266 -3.76 5.96 21.21
C LEU A 266 -4.53 6.53 20.02
N PHE A 267 -5.48 5.81 19.48
CA PHE A 267 -6.27 6.30 18.34
C PHE A 267 -7.75 6.04 18.51
N VAL A 268 -8.55 6.80 17.77
CA VAL A 268 -10.00 6.65 17.70
C VAL A 268 -10.47 7.08 16.31
N LEU A 269 -11.46 6.38 15.77
CA LEU A 269 -12.13 6.74 14.53
C LEU A 269 -13.48 7.37 14.87
N PHE A 270 -13.71 8.61 14.45
CA PHE A 270 -15.01 9.27 14.60
C PHE A 270 -15.82 9.19 13.31
N GLY A 271 -17.10 8.87 13.42
CA GLY A 271 -18.03 8.83 12.27
C GLY A 271 -18.17 7.45 11.63
N ASP A 272 -18.40 7.42 10.32
CA ASP A 272 -18.62 6.18 9.56
C ASP A 272 -17.32 5.34 9.53
N PRO A 273 -17.32 4.04 9.85
CA PRO A 273 -16.13 3.20 9.77
C PRO A 273 -15.45 3.18 8.38
N ASP A 274 -16.20 3.42 7.30
CA ASP A 274 -15.66 3.45 5.93
C ASP A 274 -15.13 4.84 5.50
N ALA A 275 -15.43 5.90 6.24
CA ALA A 275 -15.12 7.29 5.87
C ALA A 275 -14.81 8.21 7.07
N GLY A 276 -14.49 7.63 8.21
CA GLY A 276 -14.36 8.32 9.49
C GLY A 276 -13.09 9.14 9.61
N ASP A 277 -13.10 10.05 10.58
CA ASP A 277 -11.97 10.92 10.88
C ASP A 277 -11.09 10.28 11.96
N LEU A 278 -9.94 9.74 11.54
CA LEU A 278 -8.98 9.09 12.41
C LEU A 278 -8.21 10.14 13.24
N ARG A 279 -8.28 10.01 14.56
CA ARG A 279 -7.54 10.87 15.51
C ARG A 279 -6.52 10.03 16.26
N ILE A 280 -5.30 10.53 16.33
CA ILE A 280 -4.16 9.83 16.94
C ILE A 280 -3.54 10.73 18.01
N LEU A 281 -3.23 10.14 19.16
CA LEU A 281 -2.46 10.72 20.24
C LEU A 281 -1.16 9.94 20.42
N LYS A 282 -0.06 10.66 20.57
CA LYS A 282 1.28 10.08 20.72
C LYS A 282 1.89 10.51 22.04
N LYS A 283 2.66 9.61 22.64
CA LYS A 283 3.42 9.91 23.85
C LYS A 283 4.69 10.70 23.47
N LYS A 284 4.95 11.82 24.15
CA LYS A 284 6.18 12.62 23.99
C LYS A 284 7.19 12.32 25.09
#